data_AF-A0A3B0UQW4-F1
#
_entry.id   AF-A0A3B0UQW4-F1
#
_cell.length_a   1.000
_cell.length_b   1.000
_cell.length_c   1.000
_cell.angle_alpha   90.00
_cell.angle_beta   90.00
_cell.angle_gamma   90.00
#
_symmetry.space_group_name_H-M   'P 1'
#
loop_
_entity.id
_entity.type
_entity.pdbx_description
1 polymer ?
#
loop_
_entity_poly.entity_id
_entity_poly.type
_entity_poly.pdbx_seq_one_letter_code
_entity_poly.pdbx_strand_id
1 'polypeptide(L)'
;MRFFSDDIDSEVQARLNYKRLAVLYHPDMGGNEEVMREINQEYEIVKKRLRKYRKDFDDLRVGDMVLVNGTECEVTAVFEKTFIAKAKGRHRLAVFEKKTGCSIYDNKFKARLPE
;
A
#
# COMPACT_ATOMS: atom_id res chain seq x y z
N MET A 1 6.69 -20.28 7.31
CA MET A 1 5.75 -19.49 8.11
C MET A 1 4.85 -20.45 8.87
N ARG A 2 4.51 -20.18 10.14
CA ARG A 2 3.73 -21.10 11.01
C ARG A 2 2.23 -20.82 10.96
N PHE A 3 1.84 -19.55 10.81
CA PHE A 3 0.45 -19.10 10.84
C PHE A 3 -0.04 -18.55 9.49
N PHE A 4 0.85 -17.95 8.71
CA PHE A 4 0.53 -17.47 7.37
C PHE A 4 0.88 -18.54 6.32
N SER A 5 -0.08 -18.91 5.48
CA SER A 5 0.15 -19.81 4.34
C SER A 5 0.99 -19.11 3.27
N ASP A 6 1.83 -19.87 2.56
CA ASP A 6 2.69 -19.29 1.51
C ASP A 6 1.90 -18.78 0.30
N ASP A 7 0.69 -19.29 0.09
CA ASP A 7 -0.23 -18.99 -1.02
C ASP A 7 -0.92 -17.60 -0.94
N ILE A 8 -0.60 -16.79 0.06
CA ILE A 8 -1.17 -15.44 0.17
C ILE A 8 -0.52 -14.54 -0.88
N ASP A 9 -1.29 -14.23 -1.94
CA ASP A 9 -0.90 -13.36 -3.07
C ASP A 9 -1.53 -11.94 -3.00
N SER A 10 -2.46 -11.70 -2.07
CA SER A 10 -3.16 -10.41 -1.95
C SER A 10 -3.12 -9.81 -0.55
N GLU A 11 -2.92 -8.49 -0.45
CA GLU A 11 -2.95 -7.74 0.81
C GLU A 11 -4.30 -7.92 1.55
N VAL A 12 -5.40 -8.02 0.80
CA VAL A 12 -6.74 -8.25 1.36
C VAL A 12 -6.80 -9.59 2.08
N GLN A 13 -6.25 -10.64 1.47
CA GLN A 13 -6.19 -11.97 2.09
C GLN A 13 -5.28 -11.99 3.31
N ALA A 14 -4.10 -11.34 3.23
CA ALA A 14 -3.19 -11.22 4.36
C ALA A 14 -3.87 -10.54 5.56
N ARG A 15 -4.59 -9.44 5.31
CA ARG A 15 -5.30 -8.68 6.36
C ARG A 15 -6.45 -9.47 6.98
N LEU A 16 -7.21 -10.22 6.16
CA LEU A 16 -8.29 -11.07 6.65
C LEU A 16 -7.76 -12.19 7.53
N ASN A 17 -6.69 -12.87 7.10
CA ASN A 17 -6.06 -13.91 7.90
C ASN A 17 -5.49 -13.35 9.21
N TYR A 18 -4.80 -12.22 9.15
CA TYR A 18 -4.31 -11.52 10.34
C TYR A 18 -5.44 -11.24 11.33
N LYS A 19 -6.57 -10.67 10.85
CA LYS A 19 -7.71 -10.35 11.72
C LYS A 19 -8.31 -11.61 12.35
N ARG A 20 -8.41 -12.70 11.59
CA ARG A 20 -8.90 -14.00 12.09
C ARG A 20 -8.00 -14.55 13.20
N LEU A 21 -6.68 -14.54 12.96
CA LEU A 21 -5.68 -15.02 13.92
C LEU A 21 -5.64 -14.13 15.18
N ALA A 22 -5.72 -12.81 15.01
CA ALA A 22 -5.77 -11.86 16.11
C ALA A 22 -6.95 -12.15 17.04
N VAL A 23 -8.15 -12.40 16.50
CA VAL A 23 -9.33 -12.75 17.33
C VAL A 23 -9.14 -14.06 18.08
N LEU A 24 -8.45 -15.05 17.49
CA LEU A 24 -8.25 -16.37 18.12
C LEU A 24 -7.17 -16.35 19.21
N TYR A 25 -6.14 -15.53 19.05
CA TYR A 25 -4.93 -15.57 19.88
C TYR A 25 -4.68 -14.28 20.67
N HIS A 26 -5.59 -13.30 20.65
CA HIS A 26 -5.42 -12.07 21.42
C HIS A 26 -5.35 -12.36 22.93
N PRO A 27 -4.40 -11.76 23.67
CA PRO A 27 -4.32 -11.94 25.13
C PRO A 27 -5.62 -11.56 25.84
N ASP A 28 -6.28 -10.46 25.45
CA ASP A 28 -7.59 -10.04 25.98
C ASP A 28 -8.74 -11.05 25.75
N MET A 29 -8.59 -12.00 24.81
CA MET A 29 -9.56 -13.06 24.55
C MET A 29 -9.12 -14.42 25.14
N GLY A 30 -8.13 -14.42 26.04
CA GLY A 30 -7.57 -15.63 26.64
C GLY A 30 -6.47 -16.30 25.80
N GLY A 31 -5.94 -15.59 24.81
CA GLY A 31 -4.81 -16.04 23.99
C GLY A 31 -3.45 -15.78 24.63
N ASN A 32 -2.38 -16.13 23.91
CA ASN A 32 -1.01 -16.02 24.38
C ASN A 32 -0.27 -14.87 23.68
N GLU A 33 0.37 -13.98 24.45
CA GLU A 33 1.08 -12.81 23.91
C GLU A 33 2.23 -13.19 22.98
N GLU A 34 2.98 -14.26 23.28
CA GLU A 34 4.10 -14.72 22.44
C GLU A 34 3.58 -15.19 21.07
N VAL A 35 2.46 -15.91 21.05
CA VAL A 35 1.81 -16.35 19.80
C VAL A 35 1.32 -15.15 18.99
N MET A 36 0.72 -14.15 19.64
CA MET A 36 0.30 -12.91 18.96
C MET A 36 1.49 -12.14 18.40
N ARG A 37 2.63 -12.13 19.11
CA ARG A 37 3.88 -11.51 18.63
C ARG A 37 4.42 -12.22 17.39
N GLU A 38 4.40 -13.55 17.36
CA GLU A 38 4.76 -14.32 16.16
C GLU A 38 3.84 -14.00 14.97
N ILE A 39 2.51 -13.97 15.20
CA ILE A 39 1.51 -13.60 14.17
C ILE A 39 1.79 -12.19 13.60
N ASN A 40 2.13 -11.23 14.46
CA ASN A 40 2.48 -9.88 14.04
C ASN A 40 3.74 -9.86 13.16
N GLN A 41 4.78 -10.60 13.55
CA GLN A 41 6.03 -10.69 12.79
C GLN A 41 5.80 -11.34 11.41
N GLU A 42 5.06 -12.43 11.36
CA GLU A 42 4.74 -13.09 10.08
C GLU A 42 3.89 -12.20 9.18
N TYR A 43 2.89 -11.50 9.75
CA TYR A 43 2.08 -10.54 9.01
C TYR A 43 2.92 -9.40 8.42
N GLU A 44 3.88 -8.88 9.17
CA GLU A 44 4.82 -7.87 8.67
C GLU A 44 5.66 -8.39 7.50
N ILE A 45 6.16 -9.63 7.57
CA ILE A 45 6.94 -10.23 6.48
C ILE A 45 6.05 -10.43 5.25
N VAL A 46 4.85 -10.99 5.42
CA VAL A 46 3.88 -11.17 4.33
C VAL A 46 3.49 -9.83 3.74
N LYS A 47 3.23 -8.81 4.57
CA LYS A 47 2.93 -7.46 4.13
C LYS A 47 4.10 -6.81 3.39
N LYS A 48 5.35 -7.04 3.80
CA LYS A 48 6.55 -6.60 3.06
C LYS A 48 6.74 -7.35 1.74
N ARG A 49 6.41 -8.65 1.70
CA ARG A 49 6.44 -9.47 0.48
C ARG A 49 5.35 -9.03 -0.51
N LEU A 50 4.16 -8.73 0.00
CA LEU A 50 2.98 -8.29 -0.75
C LEU A 50 2.99 -6.81 -1.09
N ARG A 51 3.69 -5.98 -0.31
CA ARG A 51 4.37 -4.79 -0.82
C ARG A 51 5.41 -5.29 -1.83
N LYS A 52 4.93 -5.81 -2.97
CA LYS A 52 5.66 -5.68 -4.21
C LYS A 52 6.02 -4.21 -4.23
N TYR A 53 7.30 -3.90 -4.06
CA TYR A 53 7.84 -2.61 -4.41
C TYR A 53 7.34 -2.37 -5.82
N ARG A 54 6.28 -1.56 -5.94
CA ARG A 54 5.85 -1.08 -7.24
C ARG A 54 7.05 -0.27 -7.69
N LYS A 55 7.87 -0.89 -8.53
CA LYS A 55 8.99 -0.19 -9.17
C LYS A 55 8.44 0.86 -10.12
N ASP A 56 7.23 0.63 -10.62
CA ASP A 56 6.63 1.38 -11.70
C ASP A 56 5.20 1.80 -11.36
N PHE A 57 4.80 2.94 -11.92
CA PHE A 57 3.43 3.44 -11.84
C PHE A 57 2.44 2.63 -12.70
N ASP A 58 2.88 1.51 -13.29
CA ASP A 58 2.05 0.69 -14.15
C ASP A 58 0.91 0.02 -13.36
N ASP A 59 1.24 -0.54 -12.20
CA ASP A 59 0.28 -1.21 -11.31
C ASP A 59 -0.54 -0.24 -10.45
N LEU A 60 -0.43 1.08 -10.64
CA LEU A 60 -1.21 2.06 -9.86
C LEU A 60 -2.71 1.77 -9.95
N ARG A 61 -3.42 1.88 -8.83
CA ARG A 61 -4.87 1.77 -8.73
C ARG A 61 -5.45 3.01 -8.06
N VAL A 62 -6.74 3.23 -8.28
CA VAL A 62 -7.46 4.30 -7.59
C VAL A 62 -7.47 4.00 -6.08
N GLY A 63 -7.18 5.01 -5.27
CA GLY A 63 -7.02 4.91 -3.82
C GLY A 63 -5.58 4.72 -3.36
N ASP A 64 -4.62 4.46 -4.26
CA ASP A 64 -3.22 4.36 -3.87
C ASP A 64 -2.63 5.72 -3.46
N MET A 65 -1.62 5.68 -2.60
CA MET A 65 -0.88 6.87 -2.18
C MET A 65 0.42 7.02 -2.97
N VAL A 66 0.65 8.24 -3.45
CA VAL A 66 1.88 8.68 -4.11
C VAL A 66 2.40 9.94 -3.44
N LEU A 67 3.72 10.13 -3.43
CA LEU A 67 4.35 11.33 -2.91
C LEU A 67 4.67 12.27 -4.07
N VAL A 68 4.14 13.49 -4.04
CA VAL A 68 4.48 14.54 -5.01
C VAL A 68 5.30 15.60 -4.30
N ASN A 69 6.60 15.70 -4.61
CA ASN A 69 7.54 16.61 -3.93
C ASN A 69 7.45 16.55 -2.38
N GLY A 70 7.28 15.34 -1.82
CA GLY A 70 7.16 15.13 -0.38
C GLY A 70 5.77 15.37 0.20
N THR A 71 4.77 15.75 -0.60
CA THR A 71 3.37 15.81 -0.18
C THR A 71 2.66 14.51 -0.50
N GLU A 72 1.90 13.96 0.45
CA GLU A 72 1.04 12.79 0.22
C GLU A 72 -0.16 13.14 -0.67
N CYS A 73 -0.29 12.40 -1.76
CA CYS A 73 -1.37 12.53 -2.72
C CYS A 73 -2.05 11.19 -2.93
N GLU A 74 -3.38 11.19 -3.02
CA GLU A 74 -4.18 10.01 -3.32
C GLU A 74 -4.47 9.94 -4.81
N VAL A 75 -4.32 8.76 -5.39
CA VAL A 75 -4.62 8.49 -6.80
C VAL A 75 -6.13 8.40 -6.97
N THR A 76 -6.68 9.31 -7.78
CA THR A 76 -8.13 9.41 -8.01
C THR A 76 -8.57 8.80 -9.34
N ALA A 77 -7.67 8.74 -10.32
CA ALA A 77 -7.91 8.09 -11.60
C ALA A 77 -6.59 7.52 -12.14
N VAL A 78 -6.67 6.39 -12.82
CA VAL A 78 -5.52 5.76 -13.49
C VAL A 78 -5.89 5.47 -14.92
N PHE A 79 -5.03 5.87 -15.85
CA PHE A 79 -5.13 5.61 -17.28
C PHE A 79 -3.94 4.75 -17.74
N GLU A 80 -3.93 4.38 -19.02
CA GLU A 80 -2.87 3.54 -19.59
C GLU A 80 -1.47 4.15 -19.42
N LYS A 81 -1.31 5.46 -19.69
CA LYS A 81 -0.01 6.15 -19.66
C LYS A 81 0.13 7.20 -18.56
N THR A 82 -0.97 7.58 -17.93
CA THR A 82 -1.04 8.67 -16.97
C THR A 82 -1.90 8.29 -15.76
N PHE A 83 -1.80 9.06 -14.70
CA PHE A 83 -2.67 8.95 -13.53
C PHE A 83 -2.95 10.34 -12.94
N ILE A 84 -4.05 10.47 -12.22
CA ILE A 84 -4.43 11.71 -11.53
C ILE A 84 -4.27 11.50 -10.04
N ALA A 85 -3.53 12.39 -9.40
CA ALA A 85 -3.40 12.40 -7.95
C ALA A 85 -3.92 13.72 -7.35
N LYS A 86 -4.55 13.60 -6.18
CA LYS A 86 -5.09 14.69 -5.38
C LYS A 86 -4.28 14.84 -4.10
N ALA A 87 -3.77 16.02 -3.83
CA ALA A 87 -3.07 16.28 -2.57
C ALA A 87 -4.04 16.23 -1.38
N LYS A 88 -3.66 15.54 -0.31
CA LYS A 88 -4.49 15.44 0.90
C LYS A 88 -4.73 16.85 1.49
N GLY A 89 -5.99 17.16 1.80
CA GLY A 89 -6.39 18.47 2.32
C GLY A 89 -6.42 19.61 1.29
N ARG A 90 -6.20 19.33 -0.01
CA ARG A 90 -6.33 20.32 -1.08
C ARG A 90 -7.33 19.85 -2.13
N HIS A 91 -7.94 20.80 -2.82
CA HIS A 91 -8.84 20.51 -3.96
C HIS A 91 -8.09 20.35 -5.29
N ARG A 92 -6.76 20.54 -5.30
CA ARG A 92 -5.97 20.53 -6.53
C ARG A 92 -5.66 19.11 -6.97
N LEU A 93 -6.01 18.82 -8.22
CA LEU A 93 -5.66 17.61 -8.95
C LEU A 93 -4.43 17.88 -9.82
N ALA A 94 -3.59 16.87 -10.01
CA ALA A 94 -2.48 16.91 -10.95
C ALA A 94 -2.41 15.60 -11.72
N VAL A 95 -2.09 15.71 -13.02
CA VAL A 95 -1.96 14.58 -13.93
C VAL A 95 -0.49 14.27 -14.12
N PHE A 96 -0.11 13.03 -13.88
CA PHE A 96 1.26 12.55 -13.92
C PHE A 96 1.43 11.47 -14.98
N GLU A 97 2.58 11.46 -15.63
CA GLU A 97 2.97 10.41 -16.55
C GLU A 97 3.53 9.20 -15.79
N LYS A 98 3.09 7.99 -16.13
CA LYS A 98 3.55 6.75 -15.49
C LYS A 98 5.02 6.41 -15.78
N LYS A 99 5.55 6.80 -16.95
CA LYS A 99 6.94 6.50 -17.32
C LYS A 99 7.95 7.31 -16.53
N THR A 100 7.71 8.62 -16.41
CA THR A 100 8.67 9.56 -15.82
C THR A 100 8.32 9.99 -14.40
N GLY A 101 7.06 9.80 -13.99
CA GLY A 101 6.51 10.33 -12.74
C GLY A 101 6.33 11.86 -12.77
N CYS A 102 6.57 12.53 -13.90
CA CYS A 102 6.46 13.97 -14.02
C CYS A 102 5.01 14.40 -14.29
N SER A 103 4.62 15.55 -13.76
CA SER A 103 3.33 16.16 -14.11
C SER A 103 3.34 16.63 -15.57
N ILE A 104 2.25 16.34 -16.28
CA ILE A 104 2.08 16.71 -17.71
C ILE A 104 2.04 18.23 -17.90
N TYR A 105 1.51 18.96 -16.91
CA TYR A 105 1.27 20.40 -17.03
C TYR A 105 2.33 21.25 -16.33
N ASP A 106 3.05 20.68 -15.36
CA ASP A 106 4.02 21.40 -14.52
C ASP A 106 5.19 20.47 -14.20
N ASN A 107 6.26 20.53 -14.99
CA ASN A 107 7.47 19.72 -14.79
C ASN A 107 8.14 19.89 -13.42
N LYS A 108 7.73 20.89 -12.63
CA LYS A 108 8.17 21.08 -11.23
C LYS A 108 7.64 20.02 -10.29
N PHE A 109 6.51 19.38 -10.61
CA PHE A 109 5.91 18.35 -9.76
C PHE A 109 6.32 16.96 -10.24
N LYS A 110 7.02 16.22 -9.36
CA LYS A 110 7.40 14.84 -9.61
C LYS A 110 6.76 13.93 -8.56
N ALA A 111 5.95 12.99 -9.05
CA ALA A 111 5.42 11.90 -8.26
C ALA A 111 6.49 10.83 -8.06
N ARG A 112 6.48 10.22 -6.88
CA ARG A 112 7.26 9.05 -6.51
C ARG A 112 6.38 8.13 -5.66
N LEU A 113 6.66 6.84 -5.73
CA LEU A 113 5.98 5.87 -4.88
C LEU A 113 6.56 5.98 -3.45
N PRO A 114 5.72 5.86 -2.40
CA PRO A 114 6.20 5.87 -1.02
C PRO A 114 7.11 4.65 -0.77
N GLU A 115 8.24 4.88 -0.12
CA GLU A 115 9.23 3.84 0.25
C GLU A 115 8.69 2.83 1.29
#